data_AF-A0A418SZN7-F1
#
_entry.id   AF-A0A418SZN7-F1
#
_cell.length_a   1.000
_cell.length_b   1.000
_cell.length_c   1.000
_cell.angle_alpha   90.00
_cell.angle_beta   90.00
_cell.angle_gamma   90.00
#
_symmetry.space_group_name_H-M   'P 1'
#
loop_
_entity.id
_entity.type
_entity.pdbx_description
1 polymer ?
#
loop_
_entity_poly.entity_id
_entity_poly.type
_entity_poly.pdbx_seq_one_letter_code
_entity_poly.pdbx_strand_id
1 'polypeptide(L)' 'MVYWWRDAMRYEYTAKRRSDGKIIHTGTVDDINDEGMSYAANTVRSALIESHAEAKGLTHDDIDVDLSFTAAT' A
#
# COMPACT_ATOMS: atom_id res chain seq x y z
N MET A 1 -28.95 8.69 -10.26
CA MET A 1 -27.73 7.94 -10.59
C MET A 1 -27.25 7.33 -9.29
N VAL A 2 -27.57 6.05 -9.05
CA VAL A 2 -27.26 5.38 -7.78
C VAL A 2 -25.81 4.93 -7.88
N TYR A 3 -24.90 5.67 -7.23
CA TYR A 3 -23.53 5.21 -7.02
C TYR A 3 -23.59 4.08 -5.99
N TRP A 4 -23.61 2.84 -6.48
CA TRP A 4 -23.30 1.68 -5.66
C TRP A 4 -21.79 1.73 -5.44
N TRP A 5 -21.35 2.44 -4.41
CA TRP A 5 -20.02 2.23 -3.86
C TRP A 5 -20.06 0.78 -3.36
N ARG A 6 -19.51 -0.16 -4.14
CA ARG A 6 -19.00 -1.38 -3.51
C ARG A 6 -18.04 -0.87 -2.45
N ASP A 7 -18.24 -1.25 -1.19
CA ASP A 7 -17.35 -0.90 -0.10
C ASP A 7 -15.91 -1.17 -0.56
N ALA A 8 -15.16 -0.11 -0.87
CA ALA A 8 -13.77 -0.26 -1.28
C ALA A 8 -13.05 -0.93 -0.12
N MET A 9 -12.39 -2.07 -0.37
CA MET A 9 -11.68 -2.75 0.70
C MET A 9 -10.52 -1.87 1.14
N ARG A 10 -10.56 -1.40 2.38
CA ARG A 10 -9.47 -0.63 2.98
C ARG A 10 -8.49 -1.58 3.66
N TYR A 11 -7.23 -1.46 3.29
CA TYR A 11 -6.12 -2.17 3.91
C TYR A 11 -5.24 -1.20 4.68
N GLU A 12 -4.85 -1.58 5.90
CA GLU A 12 -3.70 -1.00 6.58
C GLU A 12 -2.43 -1.60 6.00
N TYR A 13 -1.42 -0.76 5.75
CA TYR A 13 -0.14 -1.20 5.22
C TYR A 13 1.03 -0.72 6.07
N THR A 14 2.05 -1.56 6.15
CA THR A 14 3.38 -1.18 6.63
C THR A 14 4.39 -1.46 5.52
N ALA A 15 5.05 -0.40 5.04
CA ALA A 15 6.11 -0.49 4.06
C ALA A 15 7.49 -0.41 4.72
N LYS A 16 8.35 -1.38 4.43
CA LYS A 16 9.69 -1.49 4.98
C LYS A 16 10.70 -1.66 3.86
N ARG A 17 11.88 -1.08 4.03
CA ARG A 17 13.01 -1.33 3.14
C ARG A 17 13.58 -2.72 3.43
N ARG A 18 13.72 -3.55 2.41
CA ARG A 18 14.16 -4.94 2.53
C ARG A 18 15.62 -5.07 2.98
N SER A 19 16.49 -4.12 2.62
CA SER A 19 17.92 -4.19 2.92
C SER A 19 18.27 -4.07 4.41
N ASP A 20 17.53 -3.26 5.15
CA ASP A 20 17.81 -2.92 6.55
C ASP A 20 16.59 -3.09 7.48
N GLY A 21 15.43 -3.47 6.94
CA GLY A 21 14.18 -3.60 7.67
C GLY A 21 13.58 -2.27 8.13
N LYS A 22 14.13 -1.13 7.71
CA LYS A 22 13.67 0.19 8.16
C LYS A 22 12.25 0.45 7.66
N ILE A 23 11.37 0.88 8.55
CA ILE A 23 10.03 1.33 8.17
C ILE A 23 10.17 2.61 7.35
N ILE A 24 9.65 2.58 6.13
CA ILE A 24 9.56 3.73 5.23
C ILE A 24 8.30 4.53 5.58
N HIS A 25 7.17 3.83 5.70
CA HIS A 25 5.87 4.45 5.98
C HIS A 25 4.84 3.41 6.44
N THR A 26 3.84 3.87 7.19
CA THR A 26 2.64 3.10 7.55
C THR A 26 1.42 3.92 7.23
N GLY A 27 0.39 3.32 6.65
CA GLY A 27 -0.82 4.04 6.28
C GLY A 27 -1.95 3.13 5.87
N THR A 28 -2.91 3.68 5.12
CA THR A 28 -4.02 2.92 4.55
C THR A 28 -4.05 3.05 3.04
N VAL A 29 -4.48 2.00 2.35
CA VAL A 29 -4.72 2.00 0.91
C VAL A 29 -6.13 1.45 0.63
N ASP A 30 -6.85 2.14 -0.24
CA ASP A 30 -8.21 1.76 -0.63
C ASP A 30 -8.16 0.97 -1.95
N ASP A 31 -8.66 -0.26 -1.94
CA ASP A 31 -8.83 -1.09 -3.13
C ASP A 31 -10.21 -0.84 -3.74
N ILE A 32 -10.30 0.26 -4.48
CA ILE A 32 -11.53 0.75 -5.09
C ILE A 32 -12.01 -0.18 -6.22
N ASN A 33 -11.08 -0.87 -6.88
CA ASN A 33 -11.37 -1.71 -8.04
C ASN A 33 -11.54 -3.19 -7.69
N ASP A 34 -11.41 -3.57 -6.42
CA ASP A 34 -11.42 -4.98 -5.97
C ASP A 34 -10.35 -5.81 -6.71
N GLU A 35 -9.17 -5.22 -6.92
CA GLU A 35 -8.03 -5.83 -7.62
C GLU A 35 -7.20 -6.73 -6.69
N GLY A 36 -7.44 -6.64 -5.39
CA GLY A 36 -6.84 -7.46 -4.35
C GLY A 36 -5.53 -6.90 -3.80
N MET A 37 -5.05 -7.54 -2.73
CA MET A 37 -3.89 -7.10 -1.95
C MET A 37 -2.60 -6.95 -2.78
N SER A 38 -2.35 -7.83 -3.75
CA SER A 38 -1.14 -7.75 -4.58
C SER A 38 -1.08 -6.46 -5.39
N TYR A 39 -2.23 -6.02 -5.92
CA TYR A 39 -2.32 -4.77 -6.67
C TYR A 39 -2.18 -3.57 -5.74
N ALA A 40 -2.88 -3.59 -4.59
CA ALA A 40 -2.77 -2.54 -3.57
C ALA A 40 -1.33 -2.35 -3.07
N ALA A 41 -0.59 -3.45 -2.83
CA ALA A 41 0.81 -3.42 -2.45
C ALA A 41 1.69 -2.77 -3.53
N ASN A 42 1.42 -3.07 -4.80
CA ASN A 42 2.17 -2.49 -5.91
C ASN A 42 1.93 -0.97 -6.03
N THR A 43 0.68 -0.54 -5.87
CA THR A 43 0.30 0.88 -5.83
C THR A 43 1.00 1.60 -4.68
N VAL A 44 1.05 1.00 -3.49
CA VAL A 44 1.78 1.54 -2.34
C VAL A 44 3.28 1.68 -2.67
N ARG A 45 3.90 0.66 -3.26
CA ARG A 45 5.33 0.72 -3.64
C ARG A 45 5.62 1.87 -4.60
N SER A 46 4.85 2.00 -5.68
CA SER A 46 5.01 3.08 -6.66
C SER A 46 4.87 4.45 -6.00
N ALA A 47 3.81 4.64 -5.20
CA ALA A 47 3.56 5.90 -4.52
C ALA A 47 4.69 6.28 -3.56
N LEU A 48 5.24 5.31 -2.82
CA LEU A 48 6.35 5.56 -1.90
C LEU A 48 7.62 5.98 -2.64
N ILE A 49 8.00 5.28 -3.71
CA ILE A 49 9.20 5.60 -4.51
C ILE A 49 9.14 7.03 -5.05
N GLU A 50 7.95 7.47 -5.49
CA GLU A 50 7.75 8.82 -6.04
C GLU A 50 7.72 9.92 -4.97
N SER A 51 7.13 9.65 -3.79
CA SER A 51 6.80 10.68 -2.81
C SER A 51 7.66 10.71 -1.54
N HIS A 52 8.35 9.62 -1.20
CA HIS A 52 9.09 9.50 0.06
C HIS A 52 10.60 9.54 -0.18
N ALA A 53 11.29 10.46 0.48
CA ALA A 53 12.74 10.58 0.40
C ALA A 53 13.46 9.28 0.79
N GLU A 54 12.89 8.52 1.71
CA GLU A 54 13.41 7.23 2.18
C GLU A 54 13.17 6.07 1.20
N ALA A 55 12.33 6.25 0.19
CA ALA A 55 12.15 5.28 -0.89
C ALA A 55 12.85 5.71 -2.19
N LYS A 56 13.52 6.87 -2.20
CA LYS A 56 14.16 7.40 -3.40
C LYS A 56 15.31 6.51 -3.86
N GLY A 57 15.25 6.08 -5.12
CA GLY A 57 16.25 5.20 -5.73
C GLY A 57 16.08 3.72 -5.36
N LEU A 58 15.06 3.37 -4.58
CA LEU A 58 14.65 1.98 -4.37
C LEU A 58 13.81 1.50 -5.55
N THR A 59 13.85 0.20 -5.82
CA THR A 59 12.96 -0.49 -6.74
C THR A 59 11.81 -1.15 -5.98
N HIS A 60 10.82 -1.69 -6.72
CA HIS A 60 9.68 -2.39 -6.12
C HIS A 60 10.12 -3.59 -5.28
N ASP A 61 11.21 -4.27 -5.66
CA ASP A 61 11.73 -5.42 -4.94
C ASP A 61 12.52 -5.05 -3.68
N ASP A 62 12.89 -3.79 -3.52
CA ASP A 62 13.57 -3.29 -2.32
C ASP A 62 12.59 -2.89 -1.22
N ILE A 63 11.28 -2.87 -1.51
CA ILE A 63 10.24 -2.44 -0.58
C ILE A 63 9.29 -3.59 -0.29
N ASP A 64 9.34 -4.06 0.94
CA ASP A 64 8.38 -5.03 1.45
C ASP A 64 7.14 -4.31 1.97
N VAL A 65 5.96 -4.77 1.59
CA VAL A 65 4.69 -4.16 1.98
C VAL A 65 3.83 -5.25 2.61
N ASP A 66 3.59 -5.11 3.90
CA ASP A 66 2.67 -5.95 4.64
C ASP A 66 1.30 -5.28 4.63
N LEU A 67 0.28 -5.99 4.16
CA LEU A 67 -1.10 -5.53 4.11
C LEU A 67 -1.95 -6.34 5.08
N SER A 68 -2.75 -5.64 5.86
CA SER A 68 -3.72 -6.22 6.78
C SER A 68 -5.10 -5.60 6.55
N PHE A 69 -6.14 -6.41 6.66
CA PHE A 69 -7.50 -5.94 6.49
C PHE A 69 -7.91 -5.10 7.69
N THR A 70 -8.32 -3.86 7.45
CA THR A 70 -8.98 -3.05 8.47
C THR A 70 -10.47 -3.34 8.37
N ALA A 71 -10.98 -4.20 9.24
CA ALA A 71 -12.42 -4.35 9.39
C ALA A 71 -12.97 -3.02 9.90
N ALA A 72 -13.76 -2.33 9.06
CA ALA A 72 -14.55 -1.19 9.51
C ALA A 72 -15.54 -1.71 10.56
N THR A 73 -15.30 -1.39 11.83
CA THR A 73 -16.18 -1.67 12.96
C THR A 73 -17.42 -0.78 12.95
#